data_AF-A0A7V7MY76-F1
#
_entry.id   AF-A0A7V7MY76-F1
#
_cell.length_a   1.000
_cell.length_b   1.000
_cell.length_c   1.000
_cell.angle_alpha   90.00
_cell.angle_beta   90.00
_cell.angle_gamma   90.00
#
_symmetry.space_group_name_H-M   'P 1'
#
loop_
_entity.id
_entity.type
_entity.pdbx_description
1 polymer ?
#
loop_
_entity_poly.entity_id
_entity_poly.type
_entity_poly.pdbx_seq_one_letter_code
_entity_poly.pdbx_strand_id
1 'polypeptide(L)' 'MGLSKSTGFAGIQNALFFADNNRMLYGDAQDAISRLIQGLKAL' A
#
# COMPACT_ATOMS: atom_id res chain seq x y z
N MET A 1 -11.30 3.71 2.52
CA MET A 1 -11.18 4.23 1.13
C MET A 1 -9.80 3.86 0.63
N GLY A 2 -9.67 2.71 -0.05
CA GLY A 2 -8.38 2.09 -0.37
C GLY A 2 -7.65 2.79 -1.51
N LEU A 3 -6.41 3.22 -1.26
CA LEU A 3 -5.51 3.83 -2.24
C LEU A 3 -4.97 2.75 -3.18
N SER A 4 -5.72 2.38 -4.23
CA SER A 4 -5.23 1.48 -5.28
C SER A 4 -5.06 2.24 -6.59
N LYS A 5 -3.80 2.55 -6.96
CA LYS A 5 -3.38 3.13 -8.25
C LYS A 5 -4.12 4.41 -8.70
N SER A 6 -4.78 5.10 -7.79
CA SER A 6 -5.39 6.40 -8.06
C SER A 6 -4.31 7.48 -8.19
N THR A 7 -4.56 8.44 -9.05
CA THR A 7 -3.76 9.65 -9.17
C THR A 7 -3.90 10.49 -7.90
N GLY A 8 -2.79 11.01 -7.38
CA GLY A 8 -2.80 11.92 -6.24
C GLY A 8 -3.30 13.32 -6.62
N PHE A 9 -3.06 14.30 -5.76
CA PHE A 9 -3.48 15.70 -5.95
C PHE A 9 -3.12 16.29 -7.32
N ALA A 10 -1.95 15.93 -7.87
CA ALA A 10 -1.47 16.41 -9.15
C ALA A 10 -2.10 15.71 -10.38
N GLY A 11 -2.99 14.72 -10.20
CA GLY A 11 -3.64 14.01 -11.31
C GLY A 11 -2.71 13.11 -12.13
N ILE A 12 -1.46 12.91 -11.70
CA ILE A 12 -0.47 12.05 -12.38
C ILE A 12 -0.31 10.72 -11.63
N GLN A 13 -0.17 9.63 -12.39
CA GLN A 13 0.00 8.29 -11.84
C GLN A 13 1.47 8.04 -11.48
N ASN A 14 1.73 7.43 -10.32
CA ASN A 14 3.08 7.12 -9.88
C ASN A 14 3.62 5.86 -10.58
N ALA A 15 4.68 6.00 -11.37
CA ALA A 15 5.33 4.89 -12.09
C ALA A 15 5.86 3.80 -11.15
N LEU A 16 6.21 4.13 -9.90
CA LEU A 16 6.68 3.16 -8.91
C LEU A 16 5.63 2.08 -8.60
N PHE A 17 4.34 2.33 -8.81
CA PHE A 17 3.27 1.33 -8.61
C PHE A 17 3.35 0.13 -9.57
N PHE A 18 4.24 0.17 -10.56
CA PHE A 18 4.46 -0.90 -11.54
C PHE A 18 5.89 -1.43 -11.53
N ALA A 19 6.76 -0.92 -10.67
CA ALA A 19 8.13 -1.40 -10.57
C ALA A 19 8.18 -2.79 -9.92
N ASP A 20 9.02 -3.69 -10.43
CA ASP A 20 9.10 -5.09 -9.97
C ASP A 20 9.57 -5.21 -8.51
N ASN A 21 10.36 -4.25 -8.04
CA ASN A 21 10.84 -4.17 -6.65
C ASN A 21 9.83 -3.53 -5.69
N ASN A 22 8.65 -3.13 -6.19
CA ASN A 22 7.60 -2.56 -5.37
C ASN A 22 6.42 -3.53 -5.24
N ARG A 23 6.00 -3.77 -3.99
CA ARG A 23 4.82 -4.57 -3.69
C ARG A 23 3.76 -3.69 -3.06
N MET A 24 2.64 -3.53 -3.75
CA MET A 24 1.51 -2.77 -3.26
C MET A 24 0.74 -3.60 -2.23
N LEU A 25 0.55 -3.03 -1.04
CA LEU A 25 -0.34 -3.58 -0.01
C LEU A 25 -1.69 -2.87 -0.08
N TYR A 26 -2.70 -3.55 -0.60
CA TYR A 26 -4.04 -3.00 -0.77
C TYR A 26 -4.90 -3.25 0.47
N GLY A 27 -5.69 -2.25 0.86
CA GLY A 27 -6.63 -2.35 1.97
C GLY A 27 -6.86 -1.01 2.65
N ASP A 28 -7.58 -1.06 3.77
CA ASP A 28 -7.60 0.05 4.71
C ASP A 28 -6.23 0.17 5.41
N ALA A 29 -5.76 1.40 5.62
CA ALA A 29 -4.44 1.65 6.18
C ALA A 29 -4.32 1.15 7.62
N GLN A 30 -5.35 1.34 8.44
CA GLN A 30 -5.34 0.94 9.84
C GLN A 30 -5.31 -0.60 9.96
N ASP A 31 -6.13 -1.28 9.17
CA ASP A 31 -6.16 -2.74 9.14
C ASP A 31 -4.84 -3.34 8.62
N ALA A 32 -4.28 -2.75 7.56
CA ALA A 32 -3.02 -3.20 6.96
C ALA A 32 -1.85 -3.10 7.96
N ILE A 33 -1.73 -1.97 8.66
CA ILE A 33 -0.70 -1.76 9.68
C ILE A 33 -0.90 -2.73 10.86
N SER A 34 -2.14 -2.92 11.31
CA SER A 34 -2.44 -3.84 12.41
C SER A 34 -2.00 -5.27 12.11
N ARG A 35 -2.26 -5.75 10.88
CA ARG A 35 -1.83 -7.07 10.40
C ARG A 35 -0.31 -7.19 10.31
N LEU A 36 0.37 -6.14 9.84
CA LEU A 36 1.83 -6.10 9.76
C LEU A 36 2.47 -6.28 11.15
N ILE A 37 1.98 -5.54 12.14
CA ILE A 37 2.47 -5.60 13.52
C ILE A 37 2.24 -6.99 14.12
N GLN A 38 1.09 -7.61 13.87
CA GLN A 38 0.79 -8.96 14.35
C GLN A 38 1.73 -10.00 13.75
N GLY A 39 1.98 -9.93 12.43
CA GLY A 39 2.92 -10.83 11.76
C GLY A 39 4.35 -10.72 12.29
N LEU A 40 4.80 -9.48 12.57
CA LEU A 40 6.11 -9.23 13.18
C LEU A 40 6.25 -9.82 14.59
N LYS A 41 5.18 -9.79 15.39
CA LYS A 41 5.17 -10.37 16.75
C LYS A 41 5.17 -11.91 16.76
N ALA A 42 4.81 -12.54 15.64
CA ALA A 42 4.72 -13.99 15.51
C ALA A 42 6.00 -14.63 14.94
N LEU A 43 7.02 -13.82 14.63
CA LEU A 43 8.39 -14.25 14.31
C LEU A 43 9.17 -14.50 15.59
#